data_AF-S9QP00-F1
#
_entry.id   AF-S9QP00-F1
#
_cell.length_a   1.000
_cell.length_b   1.000
_cell.length_c   1.000
_cell.angle_alpha   90.00
_cell.angle_beta   90.00
_cell.angle_gamma   90.00
#
_symmetry.space_group_name_H-M   'P 1'
#
loop_
_entity.id
_entity.type
_entity.pdbx_description
1 polymer ?
#
loop_
_entity_poly.entity_id
_entity_poly.type
_entity_poly.pdbx_seq_one_letter_code
_entity_poly.pdbx_strand_id
1 'polypeptide(L)'
;MSGGVMVAARGGNTQELERTVVARSSRNSAPVRAPSPGEVGPGTSALLPLEGLALVALVWGRDRAAELFEGLRDSDAVRARGYLAGFAALSSARRQARVAVEFGVRPDAAARLRGVMDEAPEVLRREIFRRLPPYHRSLFPSLQLEPSGPEATERVCALAERLIREATR
;
A
#
# COMPACT_ATOMS: atom_id res chain seq x y z
N MET A 1 -52.44 -24.60 37.85
CA MET A 1 -52.63 -24.76 36.38
C MET A 1 -51.21 -24.87 35.81
N SER A 2 -50.57 -26.04 35.79
CA SER A 2 -50.75 -27.16 34.82
C SER A 2 -50.79 -26.64 33.38
N GLY A 3 -49.95 -27.00 32.41
CA GLY A 3 -48.80 -27.90 32.24
C GLY A 3 -48.19 -27.51 30.87
N GLY A 4 -47.15 -28.11 30.28
CA GLY A 4 -46.37 -29.29 30.60
C GLY A 4 -45.15 -29.34 29.67
N VAL A 5 -44.20 -30.19 30.05
CA VAL A 5 -42.96 -30.55 29.35
C VAL A 5 -43.24 -31.77 28.43
N MET A 6 -42.56 -31.85 27.28
CA MET A 6 -41.94 -33.04 26.64
C MET A 6 -42.00 -32.97 25.09
N VAL A 7 -40.85 -32.89 24.40
CA VAL A 7 -40.01 -34.00 23.87
C VAL A 7 -40.64 -34.72 22.67
N ALA A 8 -39.95 -34.70 21.52
CA ALA A 8 -39.61 -35.91 20.76
C ALA A 8 -38.67 -35.60 19.59
N ALA A 9 -37.50 -36.23 19.63
CA ALA A 9 -36.62 -36.45 18.49
C ALA A 9 -37.16 -37.58 17.60
N ARG A 10 -37.01 -37.45 16.28
CA ARG A 10 -37.06 -38.50 15.24
C ARG A 10 -36.53 -37.81 13.97
N GLY A 11 -35.42 -38.18 13.35
CA GLY A 11 -34.98 -39.53 12.98
C GLY A 11 -35.09 -39.61 11.46
N GLY A 12 -33.96 -39.79 10.75
CA GLY A 12 -33.96 -39.97 9.29
C GLY A 12 -32.63 -39.58 8.65
N ASN A 13 -31.67 -40.49 8.68
CA ASN A 13 -30.42 -40.41 7.93
C ASN A 13 -30.50 -41.40 6.75
N THR A 14 -29.82 -41.06 5.64
CA THR A 14 -29.29 -41.94 4.57
C THR A 14 -30.20 -42.58 3.51
N GLN A 15 -29.63 -42.70 2.30
CA GLN A 15 -30.10 -43.29 1.01
C GLN A 15 -30.71 -42.23 0.07
N GLU A 16 -30.30 -41.95 -1.17
CA GLU A 16 -29.43 -42.53 -2.21
C GLU A 16 -28.86 -41.33 -3.02
N LEU A 17 -27.60 -41.29 -3.43
CA LEU A 17 -27.22 -41.73 -4.78
C LEU A 17 -25.69 -41.89 -4.82
N GLU A 18 -25.30 -43.14 -4.60
CA GLU A 18 -24.33 -43.87 -5.43
C GLU A 18 -24.32 -43.40 -6.90
N ARG A 19 -23.28 -43.49 -7.72
CA ARG A 19 -21.92 -44.03 -7.69
C ARG A 19 -21.39 -43.67 -9.08
N THR A 20 -20.17 -43.16 -9.22
CA THR A 20 -19.28 -43.67 -10.28
C THR A 20 -17.83 -43.45 -9.91
N VAL A 21 -17.22 -44.52 -9.40
CA VAL A 21 -15.78 -44.74 -9.38
C VAL A 21 -15.44 -45.53 -10.65
N VAL A 22 -14.23 -45.29 -11.19
CA VAL A 22 -13.41 -46.05 -12.18
C VAL A 22 -12.89 -45.02 -13.21
N ALA A 23 -11.60 -44.84 -13.50
CA ALA A 23 -10.46 -45.72 -13.45
C ALA A 23 -9.13 -44.98 -13.19
N ARG A 24 -8.16 -45.73 -12.67
CA ARG A 24 -6.72 -45.48 -12.72
C ARG A 24 -6.21 -45.38 -14.17
N SER A 25 -5.34 -44.40 -14.42
CA SER A 25 -4.21 -44.45 -15.39
C SER A 25 -3.14 -43.49 -14.87
N SER A 26 -2.23 -43.92 -13.99
CA SER A 26 -0.90 -44.45 -14.31
C SER A 26 -0.21 -43.84 -15.55
N ARG A 27 0.75 -42.97 -15.25
CA ARG A 27 2.05 -42.73 -15.92
C ARG A 27 2.03 -42.35 -17.41
N ASN A 28 2.32 -41.07 -17.65
CA ASN A 28 3.42 -40.71 -18.55
C ASN A 28 4.13 -39.46 -18.02
N SER A 29 5.27 -39.70 -17.39
CA SER A 29 6.26 -38.68 -17.03
C SER A 29 6.93 -38.23 -18.33
N ALA A 30 6.49 -37.12 -18.90
CA ALA A 30 7.28 -36.41 -19.90
C ALA A 30 8.45 -35.73 -19.17
N PRO A 31 9.70 -35.85 -19.66
CA PRO A 31 10.82 -35.15 -19.04
C PRO A 31 10.63 -33.65 -19.27
N VAL A 32 10.41 -32.91 -18.18
CA VAL A 32 10.52 -31.46 -18.15
C VAL A 32 11.96 -31.12 -18.49
N ARG A 33 12.20 -30.77 -19.75
CA ARG A 33 13.48 -30.26 -20.22
C ARG A 33 13.74 -28.94 -19.49
N ALA A 34 14.75 -28.93 -18.63
CA ALA A 34 15.23 -27.71 -17.99
C ALA A 34 15.55 -26.67 -19.09
N PRO A 35 15.17 -25.40 -18.94
CA PRO A 35 15.57 -24.36 -19.88
C PRO A 35 17.09 -24.21 -19.81
N SER A 36 17.74 -24.42 -20.96
CA SER A 36 19.18 -24.20 -21.12
C SER A 36 19.54 -22.76 -20.74
N PRO A 37 20.58 -22.53 -19.91
CA PRO A 37 21.08 -21.19 -19.67
C PRO A 37 21.90 -20.75 -20.89
N GLY A 38 21.42 -19.74 -21.59
CA GLY A 38 22.23 -19.02 -22.57
C GLY A 38 21.62 -18.93 -23.96
N GLU A 39 20.53 -18.17 -24.08
CA GLU A 39 20.31 -17.30 -25.24
C GLU A 39 19.69 -16.00 -24.72
N VAL A 40 20.56 -15.03 -24.40
CA VAL A 40 20.12 -13.64 -24.18
C VAL A 40 19.79 -13.10 -25.56
N GLY A 41 18.53 -13.26 -25.97
CA GLY A 41 17.98 -12.58 -27.13
C GLY A 41 18.14 -11.05 -26.96
N PRO A 42 18.35 -10.30 -28.05
CA PRO A 42 18.53 -8.86 -27.97
C PRO A 42 17.26 -8.22 -27.43
N GLY A 43 17.37 -7.67 -26.22
CA GLY A 43 16.51 -6.64 -25.65
C GLY A 43 15.03 -6.75 -25.97
N THR A 44 14.29 -7.59 -25.25
CA THR A 44 12.96 -7.16 -24.83
C THR A 44 13.16 -5.88 -24.02
N SER A 45 13.07 -4.71 -24.67
CA SER A 45 12.85 -3.46 -23.97
C SER A 45 11.70 -3.72 -23.01
N ALA A 46 12.00 -3.79 -21.71
CA ALA A 46 10.96 -3.78 -20.71
C ALA A 46 10.07 -2.58 -21.07
N LEU A 47 8.84 -2.84 -21.50
CA LEU A 47 7.91 -1.79 -21.86
C LEU A 47 7.81 -0.90 -20.61
N LEU A 48 8.32 0.33 -20.73
CA LEU A 48 8.28 1.27 -19.63
C LEU A 48 6.81 1.43 -19.22
N PRO A 49 6.48 1.38 -17.92
CA PRO A 49 5.11 1.54 -17.46
C PRO A 49 4.70 3.02 -17.59
N LEU A 50 4.43 3.47 -18.81
CA LEU A 50 4.12 4.88 -19.14
C LEU A 50 2.90 5.39 -18.37
N GLU A 51 1.92 4.51 -18.11
CA GLU A 51 0.77 4.81 -17.28
C GLU A 51 1.19 5.08 -15.82
N GLY A 52 2.10 4.27 -15.27
CA GLY A 52 2.68 4.47 -13.94
C GLY A 52 3.46 5.78 -13.85
N LEU A 53 4.29 6.11 -14.85
CA LEU A 53 5.00 7.40 -14.91
C LEU A 53 4.03 8.57 -14.93
N ALA A 54 2.92 8.48 -15.66
CA ALA A 54 1.88 9.49 -15.67
C ALA A 54 1.17 9.64 -14.31
N LEU A 55 0.96 8.54 -13.58
CA LEU A 55 0.42 8.60 -12.22
C LEU A 55 1.40 9.23 -11.23
N VAL A 56 2.72 8.98 -11.35
CA VAL A 56 3.74 9.67 -10.54
C VAL A 56 3.73 11.18 -10.83
N ALA A 57 3.73 11.56 -12.09
CA ALA A 57 3.63 12.96 -12.51
C ALA A 57 2.37 13.66 -11.97
N LEU A 58 1.24 12.94 -11.91
CA LEU A 58 0.00 13.45 -11.33
C LEU A 58 0.14 13.77 -9.82
N VAL A 59 0.88 12.94 -9.07
CA VAL A 59 1.07 13.09 -7.62
C VAL A 59 2.15 14.14 -7.30
N TRP A 60 3.24 14.20 -8.05
CA TRP A 60 4.34 15.15 -7.84
C TRP A 60 4.04 16.58 -8.30
N GLY A 61 2.92 16.78 -8.99
CA GLY A 61 2.52 18.07 -9.53
C GLY A 61 2.98 18.22 -10.98
N ARG A 62 2.09 18.83 -11.78
CA ARG A 62 2.25 18.93 -13.24
C ARG A 62 3.54 19.61 -13.68
N ASP A 63 4.06 20.52 -12.88
CA ASP A 63 5.27 21.29 -13.23
C ASP A 63 6.51 20.39 -13.29
N ARG A 64 6.56 19.31 -12.49
CA ARG A 64 7.66 18.33 -12.51
C ARG A 64 7.44 17.19 -13.50
N ALA A 65 6.28 17.15 -14.16
CA ALA A 65 5.98 16.11 -15.15
C ALA A 65 6.87 16.23 -16.39
N ALA A 66 7.29 17.45 -16.74
CA ALA A 66 8.18 17.69 -17.88
C ALA A 66 9.52 16.98 -17.66
N GLU A 67 10.18 17.24 -16.52
CA GLU A 67 11.43 16.61 -16.11
C GLU A 67 11.32 15.07 -16.08
N LEU A 68 10.18 14.54 -15.60
CA LEU A 68 9.96 13.09 -15.52
C LEU A 68 9.82 12.42 -16.89
N PHE A 69 9.41 13.17 -17.92
CA PHE A 69 9.27 12.66 -19.28
C PHE A 69 10.49 13.01 -20.16
N GLU A 70 11.46 13.75 -19.66
CA GLU A 70 12.73 13.96 -20.35
C GLU A 70 13.48 12.63 -20.49
N GLY A 71 14.06 12.40 -21.68
CA GLY A 71 14.74 11.14 -22.00
C GLY A 71 13.83 10.01 -22.50
N LEU A 72 12.51 10.18 -22.46
CA LEU A 72 11.61 9.30 -23.21
C LEU A 72 11.73 9.58 -24.72
N ARG A 73 11.50 8.53 -25.53
CA ARG A 73 11.29 8.70 -26.96
C ARG A 73 10.05 9.57 -27.19
N ASP A 74 10.05 10.39 -28.24
CA ASP A 74 8.95 11.32 -28.52
C ASP A 74 7.57 10.65 -28.53
N SER A 75 7.47 9.46 -29.13
CA SER A 75 6.23 8.68 -29.15
C SER A 75 5.75 8.26 -27.76
N ASP A 76 6.67 7.87 -26.88
CA ASP A 76 6.36 7.45 -25.51
C ASP A 76 6.05 8.65 -24.62
N ALA A 77 6.74 9.77 -24.80
CA ALA A 77 6.44 11.03 -24.13
C ALA A 77 5.03 11.53 -24.48
N VAL A 78 4.64 11.47 -25.76
CA VAL A 78 3.27 11.82 -26.19
C VAL A 78 2.24 10.92 -25.53
N ARG A 79 2.49 9.61 -25.48
CA ARG A 79 1.59 8.65 -24.81
C ARG A 79 1.48 8.91 -23.31
N ALA A 80 2.61 9.10 -22.61
CA ALA A 80 2.65 9.40 -21.19
C ALA A 80 1.89 10.70 -20.84
N ARG A 81 2.06 11.75 -21.66
CA ARG A 81 1.28 13.00 -21.54
C ARG A 81 -0.21 12.78 -21.79
N GLY A 82 -0.57 11.92 -22.73
CA GLY A 82 -1.96 11.50 -22.97
C GLY A 82 -2.60 10.86 -21.74
N TYR A 83 -1.91 9.90 -21.10
CA TYR A 83 -2.36 9.30 -19.84
C TYR A 83 -2.50 10.35 -18.73
N LEU A 84 -1.52 11.23 -18.56
CA LEU A 84 -1.56 12.29 -17.55
C LEU A 84 -2.75 13.23 -17.75
N ALA A 85 -3.05 13.63 -19.00
CA ALA A 85 -4.21 14.44 -19.32
C ALA A 85 -5.52 13.69 -19.00
N GLY A 86 -5.61 12.41 -19.35
CA GLY A 86 -6.75 11.55 -19.01
C GLY A 86 -6.97 11.44 -17.51
N PHE A 87 -5.91 11.23 -16.72
CA PHE A 87 -6.01 11.18 -15.27
C PHE A 87 -6.41 12.51 -14.65
N ALA A 88 -5.85 13.63 -15.13
CA ALA A 88 -6.20 14.95 -14.62
C ALA A 88 -7.68 15.30 -14.84
N ALA A 89 -8.32 14.76 -15.88
CA ALA A 89 -9.74 14.94 -16.16
C ALA A 89 -10.67 14.12 -15.24
N LEU A 90 -10.15 13.09 -14.55
CA LEU A 90 -10.94 12.30 -13.60
C LEU A 90 -11.28 13.12 -12.35
N SER A 91 -12.33 12.75 -11.62
CA SER A 91 -12.61 13.31 -10.30
C SER A 91 -11.52 12.96 -9.28
N SER A 92 -11.34 13.79 -8.24
CA SER A 92 -10.33 13.57 -7.20
C SER A 92 -10.40 12.17 -6.58
N ALA A 93 -11.62 11.68 -6.28
CA ALA A 93 -11.81 10.35 -5.71
C ALA A 93 -11.33 9.23 -6.67
N ARG A 94 -11.62 9.35 -7.96
CA ARG A 94 -11.18 8.36 -8.97
C ARG A 94 -9.66 8.41 -9.18
N ARG A 95 -9.06 9.59 -9.16
CA ARG A 95 -7.59 9.74 -9.22
C ARG A 95 -6.94 9.07 -8.01
N GLN A 96 -7.43 9.36 -6.81
CA GLN A 96 -6.92 8.76 -5.58
C GLN A 96 -7.07 7.23 -5.57
N ALA A 97 -8.19 6.70 -6.05
CA ALA A 97 -8.38 5.25 -6.17
C ALA A 97 -7.37 4.62 -7.14
N ARG A 98 -7.09 5.24 -8.29
CA ARG A 98 -6.08 4.75 -9.25
C ARG A 98 -4.68 4.76 -8.65
N VAL A 99 -4.30 5.85 -8.00
CA VAL A 99 -3.01 5.96 -7.30
C VAL A 99 -2.90 4.89 -6.20
N ALA A 100 -3.99 4.64 -5.46
CA ALA A 100 -3.99 3.65 -4.39
C ALA A 100 -3.89 2.20 -4.88
N VAL A 101 -4.46 1.89 -6.05
CA VAL A 101 -4.31 0.58 -6.69
C VAL A 101 -2.86 0.36 -7.14
N GLU A 102 -2.23 1.37 -7.73
CA GLU A 102 -0.88 1.26 -8.30
C GLU A 102 0.23 1.31 -7.24
N PHE A 103 0.14 2.24 -6.28
CA PHE A 103 1.21 2.51 -5.30
C PHE A 103 0.84 2.14 -3.86
N GLY A 104 -0.37 1.59 -3.66
CA GLY A 104 -0.90 1.31 -2.33
C GLY A 104 -1.62 2.50 -1.69
N VAL A 105 -2.40 2.19 -0.66
CA VAL A 105 -3.18 3.20 0.08
C VAL A 105 -2.24 4.04 0.92
N ARG A 106 -2.28 5.36 0.73
CA ARG A 106 -1.61 6.29 1.64
C ARG A 106 -2.34 6.27 3.00
N PRO A 107 -1.70 5.85 4.10
CA PRO A 107 -2.32 5.91 5.42
C PRO A 107 -2.65 7.36 5.77
N ASP A 108 -3.69 7.57 6.58
CA ASP A 108 -4.05 8.91 7.04
C ASP A 108 -2.95 9.53 7.93
N ALA A 109 -3.08 10.83 8.21
CA ALA A 109 -2.08 11.55 9.00
C ALA A 109 -1.87 10.95 10.40
N ALA A 110 -2.92 10.40 11.02
CA ALA A 110 -2.84 9.82 12.36
C ALA A 110 -2.05 8.51 12.33
N ALA A 111 -2.32 7.63 11.37
CA ALA A 111 -1.59 6.39 11.17
C ALA A 111 -0.11 6.64 10.83
N ARG A 112 0.19 7.64 9.98
CA ARG A 112 1.58 8.04 9.69
C ARG A 112 2.30 8.56 10.92
N LEU A 113 1.66 9.41 11.72
CA LEU A 113 2.24 9.92 12.97
C LEU A 113 2.54 8.78 13.96
N ARG A 114 1.67 7.77 14.06
CA ARG A 114 1.94 6.59 14.89
C ARG A 114 3.15 5.81 14.39
N GLY A 115 3.23 5.52 13.09
CA GLY A 115 4.39 4.85 12.51
C GLY A 115 5.71 5.59 12.76
N VAL A 116 5.71 6.92 12.58
CA VAL A 116 6.88 7.76 12.90
C VAL A 116 7.28 7.63 14.38
N MET A 117 6.31 7.63 15.30
CA MET A 117 6.59 7.51 16.74
C MET A 117 7.07 6.11 17.14
N ASP A 118 6.59 5.07 16.46
CA ASP A 118 7.00 3.68 16.70
C ASP A 118 8.45 3.46 16.25
N GLU A 119 8.84 4.01 15.10
CA GLU A 119 10.20 3.88 14.55
C GLU A 119 11.23 4.86 15.18
N ALA A 120 10.77 5.99 15.73
CA ALA A 120 11.65 7.01 16.27
C ALA A 120 12.38 6.54 17.55
N PRO A 121 13.69 6.83 17.67
CA PRO A 121 14.39 6.69 18.95
C PRO A 121 13.74 7.54 20.05
N GLU A 122 13.88 7.13 21.31
CA GLU A 122 13.20 7.73 22.45
C GLU A 122 13.38 9.25 22.57
N VAL A 123 14.61 9.75 22.36
CA VAL A 123 14.92 11.18 22.39
C VAL A 123 14.12 11.95 21.32
N LEU A 124 14.05 11.38 20.11
CA LEU A 124 13.31 11.98 19.00
C LEU A 124 11.80 11.89 19.23
N ARG A 125 11.31 10.78 19.78
CA ARG A 125 9.89 10.58 20.13
C ARG A 125 9.40 11.65 21.10
N ARG A 126 10.19 11.97 22.14
CA ARG A 126 9.88 13.04 23.10
C ARG A 126 9.83 14.41 22.43
N GLU A 127 10.82 14.72 21.58
CA GLU A 127 10.87 16.00 20.88
C GLU A 127 9.75 16.15 19.83
N ILE A 128 9.34 15.07 19.17
CA ILE A 128 8.16 15.03 18.30
C ILE A 128 6.91 15.31 19.14
N PHE A 129 6.68 14.58 20.23
CA PHE A 129 5.50 14.75 21.07
C PHE A 129 5.40 16.16 21.65
N ARG A 130 6.51 16.72 22.10
CA ARG A 130 6.58 18.09 22.63
C ARG A 130 6.14 19.13 21.61
N ARG A 131 6.52 18.95 20.35
CA ARG A 131 6.21 19.88 19.25
C ARG A 131 4.90 19.61 18.54
N LEU A 132 4.28 18.45 18.75
CA LEU A 132 3.00 18.14 18.13
C LEU A 132 1.92 19.15 18.58
N PRO A 133 1.07 19.62 17.64
CA PRO A 133 -0.11 20.41 17.97
C PRO A 133 -1.00 19.67 18.99
N PRO A 134 -1.68 20.38 19.92
CA PRO A 134 -2.46 19.76 20.99
C PRO A 134 -3.46 18.70 20.51
N TYR A 135 -4.12 18.95 19.38
CA TYR A 135 -5.08 18.02 18.77
C TYR A 135 -4.46 16.65 18.45
N HIS A 136 -3.22 16.62 17.94
CA HIS A 136 -2.53 15.38 17.59
C HIS A 136 -1.93 14.65 18.80
N ARG A 137 -1.77 15.31 19.95
CA ARG A 137 -1.25 14.66 21.17
C ARG A 137 -2.23 13.63 21.73
N SER A 138 -3.53 13.79 21.48
CA SER A 138 -4.56 12.80 21.85
C SER A 138 -4.33 11.40 21.26
N LEU A 139 -3.53 11.30 20.18
CA LEU A 139 -3.15 10.03 19.58
C LEU A 139 -2.17 9.22 20.42
N PHE A 140 -1.53 9.83 21.43
CA PHE A 140 -0.47 9.25 22.25
C PHE A 140 -0.73 9.44 23.75
N PRO A 141 -1.77 8.81 24.31
CA PRO A 141 -2.18 9.02 25.70
C PRO A 141 -1.15 8.53 26.74
N SER A 142 -0.25 7.63 26.36
CA SER A 142 0.80 7.10 27.22
C SER A 142 2.01 8.04 27.40
N LEU A 143 2.13 9.08 26.56
CA LEU A 143 3.25 10.01 26.61
C LEU A 143 2.90 11.23 27.46
N GLN A 144 3.83 11.60 28.33
CA GLN A 144 3.74 12.80 29.16
C GLN A 144 4.68 13.88 28.64
N LEU A 145 4.30 15.14 28.86
CA LEU A 145 5.07 16.28 28.40
C LEU A 145 6.23 16.53 29.37
N GLU A 146 7.39 15.96 29.05
CA GLU A 146 8.63 16.18 29.81
C GLU A 146 9.38 17.44 29.36
N PRO A 147 10.14 18.10 30.24
CA PRO A 147 11.00 19.22 29.87
C PRO A 147 12.11 18.76 28.91
N SER A 148 12.53 19.69 28.03
CA SER A 148 13.60 19.43 27.06
C SER A 148 14.91 19.09 27.78
N GLY A 149 15.39 17.86 27.62
CA GLY A 149 16.66 17.42 28.20
C GLY A 149 17.89 17.94 27.43
N PRO A 150 19.11 17.76 27.97
CA PRO A 150 20.35 18.14 27.31
C PRO A 150 20.59 17.39 25.98
N GLU A 151 19.90 16.28 25.76
CA GLU A 151 19.95 15.46 24.54
C GLU A 151 19.18 16.08 23.37
N ALA A 152 18.32 17.08 23.62
CA ALA A 152 17.52 17.77 22.62
C ALA A 152 18.35 18.82 21.85
N THR A 153 19.33 18.34 21.08
CA THR A 153 20.11 19.21 20.20
C THR A 153 19.22 19.89 19.17
N GLU A 154 19.66 21.03 18.64
CA GLU A 154 18.95 21.77 17.60
C GLU A 154 18.66 20.91 16.36
N ARG A 155 19.55 19.97 16.02
CA ARG A 155 19.36 19.03 14.92
C ARG A 155 18.20 18.06 15.16
N VAL A 156 18.06 17.54 16.38
CA VAL A 156 16.94 16.66 16.76
C VAL A 156 15.64 17.44 16.71
N CYS A 157 15.66 18.68 17.18
CA CYS A 157 14.53 19.59 17.13
C CYS A 157 14.05 19.83 15.68
N ALA A 158 14.97 20.18 14.78
CA ALA A 158 14.67 20.40 13.38
C ALA A 158 14.17 19.13 12.68
N LEU A 159 14.74 17.96 13.02
CA LEU A 159 14.28 16.68 12.51
C LEU A 159 12.85 16.36 12.95
N ALA A 160 12.53 16.56 14.23
CA ALA A 160 11.18 16.37 14.76
C ALA A 160 10.15 17.23 14.01
N GLU A 161 10.44 18.51 13.80
CA GLU A 161 9.56 19.41 13.04
C GLU A 161 9.36 18.97 11.59
N ARG A 162 10.44 18.52 10.94
CA ARG A 162 10.35 17.97 9.59
C ARG A 162 9.44 16.75 9.55
N LEU A 163 9.64 15.78 10.44
CA LEU A 163 8.83 14.56 10.50
C LEU A 163 7.36 14.86 10.79
N ILE A 164 7.06 15.80 11.69
CA ILE A 164 5.68 16.23 11.95
C ILE A 164 5.04 16.80 10.68
N ARG A 165 5.74 17.69 9.97
CA ARG A 165 5.22 18.30 8.73
C ARG A 165 4.98 17.26 7.64
N GLU A 166 5.91 16.32 7.46
CA GLU A 166 5.81 15.25 6.47
C GLU A 166 4.67 14.27 6.79
N ALA A 167 4.49 13.94 8.07
CA ALA A 167 3.43 13.05 8.51
C ALA A 167 2.04 13.70 8.44
N THR A 168 1.93 15.03 8.52
CA THR A 168 0.64 15.76 8.56
C THR A 168 0.18 16.36 7.25
N ARG A 169 1.07 16.63 6.29
CA ARG A 169 0.72 16.93 4.88
C ARG A 169 0.27 15.66 4.15
#